data_AF-A0A7R9HMN0-F1
#
_entry.id   AF-A0A7R9HMN0-F1
#
_cell.length_a   1.000
_cell.length_b   1.000
_cell.length_c   1.000
_cell.angle_alpha   90.00
_cell.angle_beta   90.00
_cell.angle_gamma   90.00
#
_symmetry.space_group_name_H-M   'P 1'
#
loop_
_entity.id
_entity.type
_entity.pdbx_description
1 polymer ?
#
loop_
_entity_poly.entity_id
_entity_poly.type
_entity_poly.pdbx_seq_one_letter_code
_entity_poly.pdbx_strand_id
1 'polypeptide(L)'
;MDSKMVDFNDGASSPPGGADQLTNGNTDSKSLGQPLSDFLLQLEDYTPTIPDAVTANYLQSYGFETSDPRITRLISLAAQKFISDVANDALQHCKTRGASQNTKPTKGKDRRYTLTMEDLTPALADYGITVKKPNYFIKASELLRLLQLKTSSGNVLLISETCRVVICLDLAAARLGLSCDKRDVIKLSGVKKQLYLSSYRTVEKLLGLDEVTSTKDLCVLLGVSEASLLAQSIIDSYVAEKSGRPDLTHPMYPSIAVFAACKHLKLKVERQKLLEQSCLKKSAFDTLAAELMKMAEKVAPQTKRIAKKRTHALMDIMENQIKEAEKKAMKALQATEEESQEHPEDYEDWKKRIISEST
;
A
#
# COMPACT_ATOMS: atom_id res chain seq x y z
N MET A 1 3.69 -21.34 80.01
CA MET A 1 2.90 -20.86 81.16
C MET A 1 1.46 -20.85 80.71
N ASP A 2 0.79 -21.93 81.13
CA ASP A 2 -0.65 -22.10 81.41
C ASP A 2 -1.69 -21.43 80.49
N SER A 3 -2.44 -22.20 79.71
CA SER A 3 -3.65 -22.95 80.13
C SER A 3 -4.80 -22.06 80.60
N LYS A 4 -5.84 -21.95 79.76
CA LYS A 4 -7.14 -22.58 80.06
C LYS A 4 -8.09 -22.61 78.85
N MET A 5 -8.47 -23.85 78.55
CA MET A 5 -9.55 -24.32 77.72
C MET A 5 -10.85 -24.31 78.53
N VAL A 6 -11.98 -23.96 77.92
CA VAL A 6 -13.30 -24.59 78.20
C VAL A 6 -14.12 -24.59 76.91
N ASP A 7 -14.35 -25.79 76.41
CA ASP A 7 -15.29 -26.16 75.33
C ASP A 7 -16.72 -26.42 75.86
N PHE A 8 -17.62 -26.74 74.92
CA PHE A 8 -18.95 -27.39 75.01
C PHE A 8 -20.17 -26.46 75.23
N ASN A 9 -21.30 -26.57 74.52
CA ASN A 9 -21.93 -27.73 73.89
C ASN A 9 -22.98 -27.35 72.80
N ASP A 10 -23.18 -28.27 71.85
CA ASP A 10 -24.23 -28.37 70.83
C ASP A 10 -25.66 -28.54 71.39
N GLY A 11 -26.69 -28.21 70.60
CA GLY A 11 -28.06 -28.66 70.89
C GLY A 11 -29.18 -27.99 70.08
N ALA A 12 -29.70 -28.73 69.10
CA ALA A 12 -30.81 -28.44 68.19
C ALA A 12 -32.11 -27.87 68.82
N SER A 13 -32.86 -27.08 68.05
CA SER A 13 -34.33 -27.14 67.97
C SER A 13 -34.90 -26.27 66.85
N SER A 14 -35.56 -26.92 65.88
CA SER A 14 -36.46 -26.29 64.90
C SER A 14 -37.85 -26.06 65.54
N PRO A 15 -38.64 -25.08 65.05
CA PRO A 15 -40.10 -25.09 65.21
C PRO A 15 -40.82 -24.94 63.84
N PRO A 16 -42.14 -25.20 63.74
CA PRO A 16 -42.66 -26.32 62.95
C PRO A 16 -43.46 -25.90 61.70
N GLY A 17 -43.76 -26.88 60.86
CA GLY A 17 -44.68 -26.76 59.74
C GLY A 17 -46.15 -26.61 60.18
N GLY A 18 -46.89 -25.81 59.42
CA GLY A 18 -48.35 -25.76 59.38
C GLY A 18 -48.82 -26.16 57.99
N ALA A 19 -49.76 -27.11 57.95
CA ALA A 19 -50.27 -27.79 56.77
C ALA A 19 -51.22 -26.93 55.91
N ASP A 20 -51.15 -27.20 54.61
CA ASP A 20 -52.20 -27.26 53.58
C ASP A 20 -53.36 -26.26 53.60
N GLN A 21 -53.34 -25.37 52.60
CA GLN A 21 -54.54 -25.03 51.84
C GLN A 21 -54.23 -25.10 50.33
N LEU A 22 -54.74 -26.17 49.72
CA LEU A 22 -54.85 -26.34 48.27
C LEU A 22 -55.78 -25.25 47.71
N THR A 23 -55.22 -24.34 46.90
CA THR A 23 -55.98 -23.65 45.86
C THR A 23 -55.24 -23.74 44.53
N ASN A 24 -56.06 -23.91 43.51
CA ASN A 24 -55.77 -24.51 42.22
C ASN A 24 -55.37 -23.44 41.20
N GLY A 25 -54.50 -23.79 40.23
CA GLY A 25 -54.48 -23.15 38.91
C GLY A 25 -53.23 -22.36 38.51
N ASN A 26 -52.34 -23.03 37.77
CA ASN A 26 -51.57 -22.51 36.63
C ASN A 26 -50.50 -21.42 36.90
N THR A 27 -49.25 -21.85 37.14
CA THR A 27 -48.06 -21.00 36.97
C THR A 27 -47.00 -21.71 36.13
N ASP A 28 -47.07 -21.41 34.84
CA ASP A 28 -46.03 -21.37 33.81
C ASP A 28 -44.70 -22.06 34.13
N SER A 29 -44.54 -23.26 33.59
CA SER A 29 -43.23 -23.70 33.08
C SER A 29 -42.82 -22.81 31.90
N LYS A 30 -42.39 -21.56 32.17
CA LYS A 30 -41.79 -20.69 31.15
C LYS A 30 -40.49 -21.34 30.71
N SER A 31 -40.55 -22.07 29.59
CA SER A 31 -39.35 -22.51 28.91
C SER A 31 -38.49 -21.29 28.55
N LEU A 32 -37.16 -21.44 28.52
CA LEU A 32 -36.21 -20.41 28.08
C LEU A 32 -36.55 -19.79 26.71
N GLY A 33 -37.39 -20.46 25.90
CA GLY A 33 -37.85 -19.98 24.61
C GLY A 33 -38.97 -18.94 24.66
N GLN A 34 -39.78 -18.87 25.73
CA GLN A 34 -40.90 -17.92 25.80
C GLN A 34 -40.43 -16.45 25.89
N PRO A 35 -39.43 -16.10 26.72
CA PRO A 35 -38.90 -14.73 26.74
C PRO A 35 -38.27 -14.32 25.40
N LEU A 36 -37.67 -15.28 24.68
CA LEU A 36 -37.05 -15.02 23.38
C LEU A 36 -38.11 -14.83 22.28
N SER A 37 -39.18 -15.63 22.26
CA SER A 37 -40.27 -15.46 21.30
C SER A 37 -40.97 -14.12 21.49
N ASP A 38 -41.20 -13.72 22.73
CA ASP A 38 -41.83 -12.43 23.06
C ASP A 38 -40.91 -11.27 22.65
N PHE A 39 -39.60 -11.41 22.86
CA PHE A 39 -38.61 -10.43 22.40
C PHE A 39 -38.56 -10.33 20.87
N LEU A 40 -38.55 -11.44 20.15
CA LEU A 40 -38.54 -11.45 18.68
C LEU A 40 -39.78 -10.77 18.08
N LEU A 41 -40.94 -10.91 18.73
CA LEU A 41 -42.16 -10.25 18.31
C LEU A 41 -42.05 -8.72 18.44
N GLN A 42 -41.39 -8.23 19.50
CA GLN A 42 -41.13 -6.80 19.68
C GLN A 42 -40.13 -6.24 18.65
N LEU A 43 -39.31 -7.09 18.01
CA LEU A 43 -38.37 -6.66 16.97
C LEU A 43 -39.04 -6.36 15.62
N GLU A 44 -40.29 -6.75 15.43
CA GLU A 44 -41.02 -6.51 14.18
C GLU A 44 -41.34 -5.02 13.96
N ASP A 45 -41.44 -4.22 15.03
CA ASP A 45 -41.67 -2.77 14.96
C ASP A 45 -40.46 -1.95 15.40
N TYR A 46 -39.36 -2.59 15.83
CA TYR A 46 -38.17 -1.88 16.29
C TYR A 46 -37.25 -1.50 15.13
N THR A 47 -36.84 -0.22 15.07
CA THR A 47 -35.85 0.27 14.12
C THR A 47 -34.48 0.40 14.79
N PRO A 48 -33.53 -0.54 14.59
CA PRO A 48 -32.20 -0.46 15.17
C PRO A 48 -31.39 0.74 14.65
N THR A 49 -30.50 1.26 15.48
CA THR A 49 -29.54 2.32 15.12
C THR A 49 -28.66 1.93 13.91
N ILE A 50 -28.31 0.65 13.79
CA ILE A 50 -27.67 0.07 12.62
C ILE A 50 -28.77 -0.28 11.60
N PRO A 51 -28.78 0.35 10.40
CA PRO A 51 -29.82 0.08 9.40
C PRO A 51 -29.80 -1.37 8.91
N ASP A 52 -30.99 -1.94 8.67
CA ASP A 52 -31.16 -3.33 8.24
C ASP A 52 -30.39 -3.66 6.95
N ALA A 53 -30.28 -2.71 6.02
CA ALA A 53 -29.52 -2.88 4.77
C ALA A 53 -28.02 -3.09 5.01
N VAL A 54 -27.45 -2.47 6.05
CA VAL A 54 -26.03 -2.63 6.41
C VAL A 54 -25.81 -4.04 6.96
N THR A 55 -26.66 -4.46 7.89
CA THR A 55 -26.60 -5.80 8.46
C THR A 55 -26.81 -6.88 7.40
N ALA A 56 -27.78 -6.71 6.48
CA ALA A 56 -28.01 -7.63 5.37
C ALA A 56 -26.80 -7.77 4.45
N ASN A 57 -26.10 -6.67 4.11
CA ASN A 57 -24.89 -6.72 3.28
C ASN A 57 -23.76 -7.51 3.97
N TYR A 58 -23.52 -7.25 5.26
CA TYR A 58 -22.52 -8.04 6.00
C TYR A 58 -22.90 -9.52 6.06
N LEU A 59 -24.16 -9.84 6.31
CA LEU A 59 -24.63 -11.23 6.34
C LEU A 59 -24.46 -11.92 4.97
N GLN A 60 -24.83 -11.26 3.87
CA GLN A 60 -24.64 -11.77 2.51
C GLN A 60 -23.16 -11.97 2.17
N SER A 61 -22.28 -11.06 2.64
CA SER A 61 -20.83 -11.18 2.47
C SER A 61 -20.26 -12.42 3.16
N TYR A 62 -20.92 -12.92 4.21
CA TYR A 62 -20.61 -14.18 4.89
C TYR A 62 -21.44 -15.38 4.39
N GLY A 63 -22.26 -15.20 3.34
CA GLY A 63 -23.09 -16.26 2.76
C GLY A 63 -24.37 -16.56 3.54
N PHE A 64 -24.83 -15.65 4.39
CA PHE A 64 -26.09 -15.79 5.14
C PHE A 64 -27.14 -14.82 4.60
N GLU A 65 -28.29 -15.35 4.18
CA GLU A 65 -29.44 -14.57 3.74
C GLU A 65 -30.66 -14.98 4.57
N THR A 66 -31.36 -13.99 5.13
CA THR A 66 -32.58 -14.19 5.90
C THR A 66 -33.70 -13.38 5.27
N SER A 67 -34.85 -14.02 5.07
CA SER A 67 -36.08 -13.36 4.61
C SER A 67 -36.86 -12.71 5.76
N ASP A 68 -36.56 -13.09 7.01
CA ASP A 68 -37.22 -12.55 8.20
C ASP A 68 -36.49 -11.29 8.71
N PRO A 69 -37.13 -10.11 8.70
CA PRO A 69 -36.51 -8.87 9.19
C PRO A 69 -36.19 -8.90 10.68
N ARG A 70 -36.89 -9.72 11.49
CA ARG A 70 -36.66 -9.85 12.93
C ARG A 70 -35.29 -10.43 13.23
N ILE A 71 -34.81 -11.35 12.39
CA ILE A 71 -33.48 -11.95 12.51
C ILE A 71 -32.40 -10.91 12.19
N THR A 72 -32.59 -10.12 11.12
CA THR A 72 -31.68 -9.02 10.77
C THR A 72 -31.58 -8.02 11.92
N ARG A 73 -32.72 -7.63 12.50
CA ARG A 73 -32.77 -6.67 13.61
C ARG A 73 -32.20 -7.21 14.91
N LEU A 74 -32.39 -8.51 15.18
CA LEU A 74 -31.77 -9.19 16.32
C LEU A 74 -30.24 -9.10 16.22
N ILE A 75 -29.68 -9.37 15.04
CA ILE A 75 -28.24 -9.29 14.79
C ILE A 75 -27.76 -7.85 14.91
N SER A 76 -28.51 -6.87 14.38
CA SER A 76 -28.23 -5.44 14.56
C SER A 76 -28.20 -5.03 16.03
N LEU A 77 -29.13 -5.51 16.86
CA LEU A 77 -29.18 -5.24 18.29
C LEU A 77 -28.05 -5.93 19.05
N ALA A 78 -27.73 -7.17 18.72
CA ALA A 78 -26.59 -7.88 19.30
C ALA A 78 -25.28 -7.13 19.01
N ALA A 79 -25.09 -6.65 17.79
CA ALA A 79 -23.95 -5.83 17.41
C ALA A 79 -23.91 -4.49 18.17
N GLN A 80 -25.05 -3.81 18.34
CA GLN A 80 -25.14 -2.58 19.14
C GLN A 80 -24.81 -2.80 20.61
N LYS A 81 -25.33 -3.90 21.19
CA LYS A 81 -25.00 -4.29 22.57
C LYS A 81 -23.51 -4.55 22.69
N PHE A 82 -22.94 -5.33 21.76
CA PHE A 82 -21.51 -5.61 21.74
C PHE A 82 -20.65 -4.34 21.70
N ILE A 83 -20.96 -3.39 20.80
CA ILE A 83 -20.27 -2.10 20.74
C ILE A 83 -20.42 -1.33 22.07
N SER A 84 -21.61 -1.37 22.67
CA SER A 84 -21.88 -0.69 23.94
C SER A 84 -21.10 -1.31 25.10
N ASP A 85 -21.02 -2.63 25.17
CA ASP A 85 -20.24 -3.35 26.18
C ASP A 85 -18.75 -3.00 26.05
N VAL A 86 -18.18 -3.11 24.84
CA VAL A 86 -16.78 -2.72 24.56
C VAL A 86 -16.50 -1.25 24.92
N ALA A 87 -17.42 -0.34 24.59
CA ALA A 87 -17.27 1.08 24.92
C ALA A 87 -17.30 1.32 26.44
N ASN A 88 -18.15 0.61 27.18
CA ASN A 88 -18.22 0.68 28.63
C ASN A 88 -16.94 0.14 29.29
N ASP A 89 -16.44 -0.99 28.82
CA ASP A 89 -15.19 -1.59 29.35
C ASP A 89 -13.99 -0.68 29.06
N ALA A 90 -13.90 -0.16 27.83
CA ALA A 90 -12.87 0.82 27.48
C ALA A 90 -12.98 2.11 28.32
N LEU A 91 -14.20 2.56 28.67
CA LEU A 91 -14.40 3.69 29.58
C LEU A 91 -13.88 3.37 30.99
N GLN A 92 -14.01 2.13 31.47
CA GLN A 92 -13.42 1.74 32.76
C GLN A 92 -11.89 1.79 32.72
N HIS A 93 -11.26 1.31 31.64
CA HIS A 93 -9.82 1.47 31.45
C HIS A 93 -9.39 2.93 31.38
N CYS A 94 -10.17 3.78 30.71
CA CYS A 94 -9.92 5.22 30.67
C CYS A 94 -10.02 5.88 32.06
N LYS A 95 -11.00 5.47 32.87
CA LYS A 95 -11.18 5.94 34.26
C LYS A 95 -10.03 5.53 35.16
N THR A 96 -9.58 4.28 35.08
CA THR A 96 -8.46 3.77 35.89
C THR A 96 -7.14 4.43 35.49
N ARG A 97 -6.88 4.60 34.19
CA ARG A 97 -5.73 5.36 33.67
C ARG A 97 -5.72 6.81 34.18
N GLY A 98 -6.88 7.47 34.15
CA GLY A 98 -7.02 8.83 34.66
C GLY A 98 -6.84 8.93 36.18
N ALA A 99 -7.21 7.91 36.95
CA ALA A 99 -7.06 7.88 38.41
C ALA A 99 -5.58 7.82 38.86
N SER A 100 -4.68 7.23 38.04
CA SER A 100 -3.24 7.24 38.30
C SER A 100 -2.55 8.57 37.98
N GLN A 101 -3.17 9.47 37.21
CA GLN A 101 -2.65 10.83 37.01
C GLN A 101 -3.09 11.72 38.17
N ASN A 102 -2.16 12.01 39.07
CA ASN A 102 -2.32 12.65 40.39
C ASN A 102 -2.79 14.14 40.36
N THR A 103 -3.61 14.54 39.40
CA THR A 103 -4.18 15.88 39.30
C THR A 103 -5.45 15.95 40.15
N LYS A 104 -5.39 16.70 41.26
CA LYS A 104 -6.55 16.97 42.12
C LYS A 104 -7.72 17.48 41.25
N PRO A 105 -8.92 16.87 41.34
CA PRO A 105 -10.06 17.34 40.57
C PRO A 105 -10.46 18.74 41.04
N THR A 106 -10.33 19.73 40.17
CA THR A 106 -10.95 21.05 40.38
C THR A 106 -12.45 20.86 40.24
N LYS A 107 -13.19 21.07 41.34
CA LYS A 107 -14.65 20.96 41.37
C LYS A 107 -15.25 21.89 40.30
N GLY A 108 -15.99 21.31 39.35
CA GLY A 108 -16.83 22.07 38.40
C GLY A 108 -16.43 22.02 36.93
N LYS A 109 -15.45 21.22 36.51
CA LYS A 109 -15.20 20.97 35.09
C LYS A 109 -15.39 19.50 34.76
N ASP A 110 -16.29 19.20 33.82
CA ASP A 110 -16.51 17.86 33.29
C ASP A 110 -15.16 17.19 33.01
N ARG A 111 -14.94 16.03 33.63
CA ARG A 111 -13.73 15.25 33.42
C ARG A 111 -13.80 14.69 32.00
N ARG A 112 -13.20 15.43 31.06
CA ARG A 112 -13.21 15.07 29.64
C ARG A 112 -12.37 13.80 29.44
N TYR A 113 -13.05 12.66 29.42
CA TYR A 113 -12.41 11.39 29.05
C TYR A 113 -12.06 11.40 27.57
N THR A 114 -10.86 10.94 27.23
CA THR A 114 -10.40 10.77 25.85
C THR A 114 -10.04 9.31 25.67
N LEU A 115 -10.82 8.61 24.86
CA LEU A 115 -10.58 7.20 24.53
C LEU A 115 -9.29 7.08 23.72
N THR A 116 -8.33 6.30 24.21
CA THR A 116 -7.08 6.00 23.49
C THR A 116 -6.98 4.52 23.16
N MET A 117 -6.03 4.17 22.27
CA MET A 117 -5.73 2.76 21.98
C MET A 117 -5.26 1.97 23.21
N GLU A 118 -4.77 2.65 24.26
CA GLU A 118 -4.39 2.02 25.52
C GLU A 118 -5.60 1.55 26.33
N ASP A 119 -6.75 2.21 26.15
CA ASP A 119 -8.01 1.83 26.81
C ASP A 119 -8.77 0.77 26.01
N LEU A 120 -8.78 0.91 24.67
CA LEU A 120 -9.55 0.06 23.77
C LEU A 120 -8.91 -1.32 23.55
N THR A 121 -7.58 -1.40 23.49
CA THR A 121 -6.87 -2.67 23.26
C THR A 121 -7.17 -3.73 24.34
N PRO A 122 -7.07 -3.43 25.65
CA PRO A 122 -7.43 -4.41 26.68
C PRO A 122 -8.91 -4.76 26.67
N ALA A 123 -9.81 -3.77 26.49
CA ALA A 123 -11.25 -4.02 26.40
C ALA A 123 -11.59 -5.02 25.28
N LEU A 124 -10.97 -4.88 24.10
CA LEU A 124 -11.17 -5.82 22.98
C LEU A 124 -10.54 -7.20 23.23
N ALA A 125 -9.45 -7.27 24.00
CA ALA A 125 -8.78 -8.53 24.33
C ALA A 125 -9.66 -9.45 25.19
N ASP A 126 -10.49 -8.87 26.08
CA ASP A 126 -11.43 -9.63 26.91
C ASP A 126 -12.51 -10.36 26.08
N TYR A 127 -12.82 -9.83 24.89
CA TYR A 127 -13.69 -10.48 23.90
C TYR A 127 -12.94 -11.35 22.88
N GLY A 128 -11.62 -11.57 23.08
CA GLY A 128 -10.78 -12.36 22.18
C GLY A 128 -10.39 -11.64 20.88
N ILE A 129 -10.62 -10.34 20.77
CA ILE A 129 -10.30 -9.55 19.57
C ILE A 129 -8.87 -8.99 19.69
N THR A 130 -7.96 -9.48 18.86
CA THR A 130 -6.57 -9.00 18.84
C THR A 130 -6.41 -7.77 17.95
N VAL A 131 -6.17 -6.61 18.57
CA VAL A 131 -5.84 -5.37 17.84
C VAL A 131 -4.38 -5.41 17.40
N LYS A 132 -4.15 -5.60 16.10
CA LYS A 132 -2.80 -5.50 15.52
C LYS A 132 -2.51 -4.06 15.12
N LYS A 133 -1.33 -3.56 15.48
CA LYS A 133 -0.86 -2.27 14.95
C LYS A 133 -0.77 -2.37 13.43
N PRO A 134 -1.23 -1.35 12.68
CA PRO A 134 -1.12 -1.35 11.24
C PRO A 134 0.32 -1.54 10.76
N ASN A 135 0.49 -2.18 9.61
CA ASN A 135 1.81 -2.54 9.06
C ASN A 135 2.75 -1.33 8.91
N TYR A 136 2.19 -0.14 8.65
CA TYR A 136 2.98 1.09 8.55
C TYR A 136 3.67 1.46 9.87
N PHE A 137 3.10 1.11 11.02
CA PHE A 137 3.69 1.41 12.33
C PHE A 137 4.94 0.56 12.57
N ILE A 138 4.88 -0.72 12.18
CA ILE A 138 6.00 -1.66 12.30
C ILE A 138 7.12 -1.22 11.36
N LYS A 139 6.79 -0.93 10.10
CA LYS A 139 7.78 -0.47 9.12
C LYS A 139 8.42 0.86 9.51
N ALA A 140 7.63 1.82 10.00
CA ALA A 140 8.16 3.09 10.50
C ALA A 140 9.15 2.89 11.67
N SER A 141 8.85 1.96 12.58
CA SER A 141 9.73 1.65 13.72
C SER A 141 11.07 1.06 13.27
N GLU A 142 11.05 0.16 12.27
CA GLU A 142 12.25 -0.39 11.64
C GLU A 142 13.09 0.73 11.00
N LEU A 143 12.46 1.58 10.18
CA LEU A 143 13.13 2.69 9.52
C LEU A 143 13.74 3.68 10.51
N LEU A 144 13.04 3.99 11.60
CA LEU A 144 13.53 4.88 12.65
C LEU A 144 14.77 4.29 13.32
N ARG A 145 14.76 2.96 13.60
CA ARG A 145 15.92 2.29 14.18
C ARG A 145 17.13 2.31 13.24
N LEU A 146 16.91 2.03 11.95
CA LEU A 146 17.95 2.11 10.92
C LEU A 146 18.51 3.53 10.78
N LEU A 147 17.64 4.55 10.84
CA LEU A 147 18.03 5.95 10.77
C LEU A 147 18.90 6.34 11.97
N GLN A 148 18.52 5.93 13.18
CA GLN A 148 19.33 6.15 14.38
C GLN A 148 20.72 5.54 14.23
N LEU A 149 20.81 4.28 13.79
CA LEU A 149 22.10 3.59 13.58
C LEU A 149 22.98 4.31 12.55
N LYS A 150 22.40 4.79 11.44
CA LYS A 150 23.13 5.50 10.36
C LYS A 150 23.51 6.93 10.71
N THR A 151 22.86 7.53 11.70
CA THR A 151 23.15 8.90 12.16
C THR A 151 24.09 8.94 13.36
N SER A 152 24.20 7.83 14.12
CA SER A 152 25.18 7.69 15.21
C SER A 152 26.64 7.71 14.74
N SER A 153 26.93 7.31 13.50
CA SER A 153 28.29 7.16 12.95
C SER A 153 28.86 8.42 12.28
N GLY A 154 28.49 9.62 12.74
CA GLY A 154 29.06 10.90 12.29
C GLY A 154 28.19 11.77 11.39
N ASN A 155 27.04 11.26 10.92
CA ASN A 155 26.04 12.03 10.17
C ASN A 155 24.95 12.55 11.13
N VAL A 156 25.22 13.65 11.83
CA VAL A 156 24.23 14.27 12.72
C VAL A 156 23.16 14.97 11.88
N LEU A 157 21.97 14.37 11.84
CA LEU A 157 20.77 15.03 11.34
C LEU A 157 20.26 16.01 12.40
N LEU A 158 20.45 17.32 12.16
CA LEU A 158 19.97 18.43 13.00
C LEU A 158 18.45 18.65 12.85
N ILE A 159 17.66 17.62 13.11
CA ILE A 159 16.20 17.67 13.17
C ILE A 159 15.71 17.05 14.48
N SER A 160 14.55 17.53 14.95
CA SER A 160 13.92 17.02 16.17
C SER A 160 13.61 15.52 16.05
N GLU A 161 13.61 14.82 17.18
CA GLU A 161 13.25 13.39 17.21
C GLU A 161 11.83 13.17 16.68
N THR A 162 10.89 14.07 17.00
CA THR A 162 9.53 14.09 16.46
C THR A 162 9.53 14.15 14.92
N CYS A 163 10.37 15.00 14.33
CA CYS A 163 10.48 15.12 12.88
C CYS A 163 11.01 13.81 12.24
N ARG A 164 11.99 13.16 12.87
CA ARG A 164 12.50 11.84 12.42
C ARG A 164 11.41 10.79 12.40
N VAL A 165 10.64 10.68 13.50
CA VAL A 165 9.51 9.74 13.61
C VAL A 165 8.49 10.00 12.50
N VAL A 166 8.10 11.26 12.30
CA VAL A 166 7.11 11.64 11.29
C VAL A 166 7.59 11.36 9.86
N ILE A 167 8.87 11.61 9.55
CA ILE A 167 9.46 11.27 8.25
C ILE A 167 9.48 9.75 8.04
N CYS A 168 9.92 8.97 9.03
CA CYS A 168 9.93 7.51 8.94
C CYS A 168 8.51 6.93 8.77
N LEU A 169 7.50 7.55 9.37
CA LEU A 169 6.10 7.18 9.22
C LEU A 169 5.59 7.47 7.79
N ASP A 170 5.91 8.65 7.25
CA ASP A 170 5.53 9.04 5.88
C ASP A 170 6.22 8.12 4.84
N LEU A 171 7.52 7.83 5.00
CA LEU A 171 8.23 6.87 4.16
C LEU A 171 7.63 5.45 4.25
N ALA A 172 7.27 4.99 5.44
CA ALA A 172 6.64 3.70 5.62
C ALA A 172 5.27 3.63 4.94
N ALA A 173 4.46 4.69 5.05
CA ALA A 173 3.17 4.79 4.38
C ALA A 173 3.34 4.77 2.84
N ALA A 174 4.25 5.57 2.30
CA ALA A 174 4.55 5.62 0.87
C ALA A 174 4.96 4.24 0.33
N ARG A 175 5.81 3.50 1.06
CA ARG A 175 6.25 2.14 0.67
C ARG A 175 5.16 1.08 0.72
N LEU A 176 4.10 1.33 1.48
CA LEU A 176 2.92 0.46 1.55
C LEU A 176 1.80 0.91 0.60
N GLY A 177 2.05 1.90 -0.26
CA GLY A 177 1.06 2.44 -1.19
C GLY A 177 -0.01 3.29 -0.53
N LEU A 178 0.21 3.75 0.70
CA LEU A 178 -0.70 4.62 1.44
C LEU A 178 -0.31 6.08 1.20
N SER A 179 -1.27 6.92 0.84
CA SER A 179 -1.06 8.36 0.67
C SER A 179 -1.36 9.11 1.97
N CYS A 180 -0.40 9.91 2.44
CA CYS A 180 -0.60 10.83 3.57
C CYS A 180 -0.81 12.28 3.09
N ASP A 181 -1.66 13.05 3.79
CA ASP A 181 -1.79 14.49 3.50
C ASP A 181 -0.53 15.22 3.97
N LYS A 182 0.28 15.64 2.99
CA LYS A 182 1.54 16.36 3.20
C LYS A 182 1.39 17.59 4.11
N ARG A 183 0.23 18.26 4.14
CA ARG A 183 0.03 19.42 5.03
C ARG A 183 0.07 19.02 6.50
N ASP A 184 -0.60 17.93 6.84
CA ASP A 184 -0.68 17.48 8.22
C ASP A 184 0.61 16.81 8.68
N VAL A 185 1.27 16.06 7.80
CA VAL A 185 2.60 15.50 8.09
C VAL A 185 3.62 16.61 8.40
N ILE A 186 3.60 17.71 7.64
CA ILE A 186 4.46 18.88 7.91
C ILE A 186 4.11 19.53 9.26
N LYS A 187 2.82 19.70 9.59
CA LYS A 187 2.41 20.24 10.90
C LYS A 187 2.89 19.34 12.05
N LEU A 188 2.68 18.04 11.94
CA LEU A 188 3.04 17.05 12.97
C LEU A 188 4.56 16.97 13.18
N SER A 189 5.35 17.18 12.13
CA SER A 189 6.81 17.22 12.22
C SER A 189 7.35 18.42 13.02
N GLY A 190 6.54 19.47 13.19
CA GLY A 190 6.92 20.69 13.89
C GLY A 190 7.96 21.55 13.17
N VAL A 191 8.21 21.29 11.87
CA VAL A 191 9.20 22.03 11.07
C VAL A 191 8.57 22.76 9.89
N LYS A 192 9.28 23.77 9.36
CA LYS A 192 8.87 24.48 8.15
C LYS A 192 8.90 23.54 6.95
N LYS A 193 7.97 23.72 6.00
CA LYS A 193 7.84 22.92 4.76
C LYS A 193 9.17 22.68 4.03
N GLN A 194 10.01 23.70 3.87
CA GLN A 194 11.29 23.59 3.17
C GLN A 194 12.29 22.67 3.92
N LEU A 195 12.35 22.79 5.25
CA LEU A 195 13.20 21.94 6.07
C LEU A 195 12.66 20.50 6.05
N TYR A 196 11.35 20.31 6.18
CA TYR A 196 10.72 18.99 6.08
C TYR A 196 11.09 18.28 4.79
N LEU A 197 10.89 18.93 3.64
CA LEU A 197 11.18 18.34 2.33
C LEU A 197 12.67 18.03 2.15
N SER A 198 13.56 18.91 2.61
CA SER A 198 15.00 18.64 2.57
C SER A 198 15.38 17.45 3.45
N SER A 199 14.85 17.39 4.67
CA SER A 199 15.14 16.33 5.63
C SER A 199 14.55 14.98 5.22
N TYR A 200 13.34 14.98 4.67
CA TYR A 200 12.69 13.79 4.14
C TYR A 200 13.59 13.10 3.11
N ARG A 201 14.08 13.86 2.13
CA ARG A 201 14.96 13.33 1.09
C ARG A 201 16.33 12.89 1.61
N THR A 202 16.89 13.60 2.59
CA THR A 202 18.12 13.16 3.23
C THR A 202 17.93 11.82 3.93
N VAL A 203 16.83 11.65 4.67
CA VAL A 203 16.49 10.40 5.35
C VAL A 203 16.23 9.27 4.36
N GLU A 204 15.46 9.54 3.31
CA GLU A 204 15.18 8.62 2.20
C GLU A 204 16.48 8.08 1.58
N LYS A 205 17.42 8.98 1.25
CA LYS A 205 18.74 8.60 0.72
C LYS A 205 19.60 7.83 1.72
N LEU A 206 19.67 8.29 2.97
CA LEU A 206 20.44 7.61 4.01
C LEU A 206 19.98 6.17 4.20
N LEU A 207 18.66 5.94 4.13
CA LEU A 207 18.04 4.63 4.25
C LEU A 207 18.11 3.79 2.96
N GLY A 208 18.60 4.36 1.85
CA GLY A 208 18.67 3.66 0.55
C GLY A 208 17.28 3.41 -0.05
N LEU A 209 16.31 4.26 0.30
CA LEU A 209 14.92 4.15 -0.14
C LEU A 209 14.62 5.07 -1.33
N ASP A 210 15.63 5.61 -2.00
CA ASP A 210 15.44 6.43 -3.20
C ASP A 210 14.84 5.54 -4.32
N GLU A 211 13.66 5.90 -4.83
CA GLU A 211 13.19 5.34 -6.09
C GLU A 211 14.06 5.94 -7.18
N VAL A 212 14.98 5.13 -7.71
CA VAL A 212 15.91 5.54 -8.76
C VAL A 212 15.11 6.12 -9.92
N THR A 213 15.04 7.46 -9.98
CA THR A 213 14.41 8.15 -11.10
C THR A 213 15.39 8.04 -12.26
N SER A 214 15.22 7.02 -13.10
CA SER A 214 16.09 6.85 -14.27
C SER A 214 16.03 8.12 -15.11
N THR A 215 17.13 8.46 -15.79
CA THR A 215 17.15 9.57 -16.75
C THR A 215 15.99 9.47 -17.75
N LYS A 216 15.55 8.23 -18.06
CA LYS A 216 14.37 7.93 -18.87
C LYS A 216 13.07 8.32 -18.19
N ASP A 217 12.85 7.88 -16.95
CA ASP A 217 11.63 8.14 -16.18
C ASP A 217 11.43 9.64 -15.96
N LEU A 218 12.53 10.36 -15.71
CA LEU A 218 12.52 11.81 -15.58
C LEU A 218 12.14 12.52 -16.89
N CYS A 219 12.63 12.03 -18.04
CA CYS A 219 12.25 12.57 -19.34
C CYS A 219 10.77 12.32 -19.64
N VAL A 220 10.24 11.14 -19.30
CA VAL A 220 8.81 10.81 -19.47
C VAL A 220 7.95 11.69 -18.57
N LEU A 221 8.30 11.83 -17.29
CA LEU A 221 7.55 12.65 -16.32
C LEU A 221 7.46 14.13 -16.73
N LEU A 222 8.49 14.64 -17.40
CA LEU A 222 8.56 16.03 -17.85
C LEU A 222 8.01 16.23 -19.27
N GLY A 223 7.60 15.16 -19.96
CA GLY A 223 7.15 15.21 -21.35
C GLY A 223 8.27 15.52 -22.36
N VAL A 224 9.52 15.20 -22.03
CA VAL A 224 10.71 15.51 -22.84
C VAL A 224 11.47 14.25 -23.26
N SER A 225 10.74 13.26 -23.80
CA SER A 225 11.30 11.95 -24.17
C SER A 225 12.38 12.04 -25.25
N GLU A 226 12.32 13.03 -26.14
CA GLU A 226 13.33 13.28 -27.19
C GLU A 226 14.73 13.57 -26.62
N ALA A 227 14.80 14.17 -25.43
CA ALA A 227 16.07 14.50 -24.78
C ALA A 227 16.72 13.31 -24.07
N SER A 228 16.03 12.17 -23.95
CA SER A 228 16.45 11.04 -23.13
C SER A 228 17.78 10.43 -23.57
N LEU A 229 17.95 10.17 -24.87
CA LEU A 229 19.18 9.58 -25.41
C LEU A 229 20.39 10.50 -25.23
N LEU A 230 20.18 11.81 -25.41
CA LEU A 230 21.23 12.81 -25.27
C LEU A 230 21.60 13.02 -23.80
N ALA A 231 20.60 13.05 -22.90
CA ALA A 231 20.82 13.13 -21.46
C ALA A 231 21.60 11.93 -20.92
N GLN A 232 21.29 10.71 -21.37
CA GLN A 232 22.05 9.50 -21.00
C GLN A 232 23.50 9.57 -21.51
N SER A 233 23.69 9.94 -22.78
CA SER A 233 25.03 10.04 -23.37
C SER A 233 25.90 11.11 -22.70
N ILE A 234 25.31 12.19 -22.19
CA ILE A 234 26.01 13.21 -21.40
C ILE A 234 26.49 12.64 -20.07
N ILE A 235 25.64 11.89 -19.36
CA ILE A 235 26.00 11.26 -18.08
C ILE A 235 27.13 10.26 -18.29
N ASP A 236 27.01 9.38 -19.29
CA ASP A 236 28.03 8.35 -19.58
C ASP A 236 29.39 8.99 -19.90
N SER A 237 29.38 10.08 -20.68
CA SER A 237 30.60 10.82 -21.01
C SER A 237 31.18 11.55 -19.80
N TYR A 238 30.33 12.08 -18.91
CA TYR A 238 30.76 12.73 -17.68
C TYR A 238 31.38 11.74 -16.68
N VAL A 239 30.86 10.51 -16.60
CA VAL A 239 31.44 9.42 -15.80
C VAL A 239 32.78 8.95 -16.38
N ALA A 240 32.91 8.93 -17.71
CA ALA A 240 34.16 8.55 -18.36
C ALA A 240 35.26 9.60 -18.17
N GLU A 241 34.92 10.90 -18.11
CA GLU A 241 35.89 12.00 -17.99
C GLU A 241 36.26 12.30 -16.51
N LYS A 242 35.40 12.00 -15.53
CA LYS A 242 35.73 12.13 -14.10
C LYS A 242 36.21 10.80 -13.49
N SER A 243 37.46 10.78 -13.05
CA SER A 243 38.17 9.60 -12.48
C SER A 243 37.59 9.04 -11.17
N GLY A 244 36.63 9.73 -10.54
CA GLY A 244 35.91 9.25 -9.37
C GLY A 244 34.52 8.82 -9.79
N ARG A 245 34.20 7.52 -9.69
CA ARG A 245 32.85 6.97 -9.98
C ARG A 245 31.80 7.81 -9.25
N PRO A 246 31.10 8.73 -9.93
CA PRO A 246 30.09 9.54 -9.27
C PRO A 246 28.92 8.63 -8.93
N ASP A 247 28.30 8.83 -7.77
CA ASP A 247 27.09 8.10 -7.43
C ASP A 247 25.94 8.49 -8.37
N LEU A 248 25.75 7.67 -9.41
CA LEU A 248 24.73 7.85 -10.45
C LEU A 248 23.30 7.68 -9.91
N THR A 249 23.14 7.18 -8.69
CA THR A 249 21.84 7.08 -8.03
C THR A 249 21.35 8.43 -7.53
N HIS A 250 22.25 9.41 -7.37
CA HIS A 250 21.86 10.72 -6.85
C HIS A 250 21.01 11.50 -7.88
N PRO A 251 19.78 11.94 -7.53
CA PRO A 251 18.85 12.65 -8.43
C PRO A 251 19.40 13.93 -9.08
N MET A 252 20.53 14.45 -8.60
CA MET A 252 21.21 15.60 -9.20
C MET A 252 21.71 15.32 -10.62
N TYR A 253 22.30 14.16 -10.88
CA TYR A 253 22.90 13.89 -12.19
C TYR A 253 21.84 13.72 -13.28
N PRO A 254 20.78 12.90 -13.08
CA PRO A 254 19.67 12.82 -14.04
C PRO A 254 19.00 14.18 -14.27
N SER A 255 18.71 14.94 -13.20
CA SER A 255 18.02 16.23 -13.30
C SER A 255 18.80 17.26 -14.10
N ILE A 256 20.12 17.35 -13.88
CA ILE A 256 20.96 18.36 -14.52
C ILE A 256 21.34 17.90 -15.94
N ALA A 257 21.54 16.61 -16.17
CA ALA A 257 21.76 16.08 -17.51
C ALA A 257 20.55 16.29 -18.43
N VAL A 258 19.32 16.05 -17.92
CA VAL A 258 18.08 16.35 -18.64
C VAL A 258 17.99 17.86 -18.89
N PHE A 259 18.28 18.71 -17.90
CA PHE A 259 18.31 20.16 -18.10
C PHE A 259 19.28 20.60 -19.22
N ALA A 260 20.51 20.08 -19.21
CA ALA A 260 21.54 20.37 -20.22
C ALA A 260 21.11 19.89 -21.62
N ALA A 261 20.56 18.68 -21.71
CA ALA A 261 20.06 18.10 -22.95
C ALA A 261 18.93 18.92 -23.57
N CYS A 262 17.95 19.31 -22.74
CA CYS A 262 16.81 20.08 -23.18
C CYS A 262 17.19 21.48 -23.65
N LYS A 263 18.14 22.13 -22.97
CA LYS A 263 18.65 23.44 -23.40
C LYS A 263 19.36 23.35 -24.75
N HIS A 264 20.12 22.28 -24.99
CA HIS A 264 20.80 22.05 -26.27
C HIS A 264 19.81 21.77 -27.41
N LEU A 265 18.75 21.00 -27.12
CA LEU A 265 17.67 20.70 -28.07
C LEU A 265 16.62 21.82 -28.21
N LYS A 266 16.79 22.95 -27.50
CA LYS A 266 15.85 24.08 -27.46
C LYS A 266 14.43 23.70 -27.02
N LEU A 267 14.32 22.71 -26.13
CA LEU A 267 13.05 22.25 -25.57
C LEU A 267 12.66 23.11 -24.35
N LYS A 268 11.37 23.45 -24.23
CA LYS A 268 10.84 24.25 -23.11
C LYS A 268 10.75 23.37 -21.87
N VAL A 269 11.52 23.72 -20.83
CA VAL A 269 11.59 22.90 -19.60
C VAL A 269 11.39 23.75 -18.34
N GLU A 270 10.64 23.20 -17.40
CA GLU A 270 10.40 23.80 -16.09
C GLU A 270 11.61 23.67 -15.17
N ARG A 271 12.51 24.66 -15.25
CA ARG A 271 13.73 24.74 -14.44
C ARG A 271 13.48 24.63 -12.92
N GLN A 272 12.36 25.15 -12.43
CA GLN A 272 12.00 25.09 -11.00
C GLN A 272 11.75 23.64 -10.54
N LYS A 273 11.02 22.84 -11.33
CA LYS A 273 10.76 21.42 -11.03
C LYS A 273 12.06 20.61 -11.01
N LEU A 274 12.96 20.86 -11.95
CA LEU A 274 14.27 20.18 -12.01
C LEU A 274 15.20 20.59 -10.87
N LEU A 275 15.20 21.85 -10.46
CA LEU A 275 15.93 22.29 -9.27
C LEU A 275 15.41 21.59 -8.03
N GLU A 276 14.08 21.53 -7.89
CA GLU A 276 13.43 20.79 -6.81
C GLU A 276 13.79 19.30 -6.86
N GLN A 277 13.83 18.63 -8.00
CA GLN A 277 14.19 17.20 -8.07
C GLN A 277 15.69 16.94 -7.84
N SER A 278 16.57 17.84 -8.26
CA SER A 278 18.02 17.70 -8.12
C SER A 278 18.53 17.75 -6.67
N CYS A 279 17.72 18.29 -5.74
CA CYS A 279 18.08 18.51 -4.34
C CYS A 279 19.29 19.42 -4.11
N LEU A 280 19.67 20.23 -5.10
CA LEU A 280 20.79 21.15 -4.99
C LEU A 280 20.33 22.57 -4.62
N LYS A 281 21.22 23.32 -3.95
CA LYS A 281 21.09 24.77 -3.88
C LYS A 281 21.23 25.36 -5.29
N LYS A 282 20.53 26.47 -5.55
CA LYS A 282 20.54 27.16 -6.86
C LYS A 282 21.96 27.37 -7.40
N SER A 283 22.91 27.81 -6.57
CA SER A 283 24.30 28.02 -6.96
C SER A 283 25.01 26.72 -7.39
N ALA A 284 24.86 25.64 -6.64
CA ALA A 284 25.46 24.34 -6.97
C ALA A 284 24.84 23.74 -8.24
N PHE A 285 23.53 23.92 -8.43
CA PHE A 285 22.84 23.52 -9.66
C PHE A 285 23.41 24.25 -10.87
N ASP A 286 23.63 25.57 -10.77
CA ASP A 286 24.12 26.38 -11.88
C ASP A 286 25.56 26.04 -12.28
N THR A 287 26.45 25.81 -11.31
CA THR A 287 27.82 25.38 -11.58
C THR A 287 27.85 24.04 -12.32
N LEU A 288 27.14 23.03 -11.80
CA LEU A 288 27.13 21.69 -12.39
C LEU A 288 26.38 21.67 -13.74
N ALA A 289 25.33 22.47 -13.88
CA ALA A 289 24.63 22.65 -15.16
C ALA A 289 25.54 23.25 -16.24
N ALA A 290 26.41 24.22 -15.89
CA ALA A 290 27.37 24.77 -16.83
C ALA A 290 28.40 23.72 -17.30
N GLU A 291 28.90 22.88 -16.39
CA GLU A 291 29.79 21.76 -16.72
C GLU A 291 29.13 20.77 -17.69
N LEU A 292 27.94 20.29 -17.36
CA LEU A 292 27.21 19.30 -18.17
C LEU A 292 26.71 19.88 -19.52
N MET A 293 26.46 21.18 -19.62
CA MET A 293 26.16 21.84 -20.90
C MET A 293 27.37 21.83 -21.84
N LYS A 294 28.58 22.09 -21.32
CA LYS A 294 29.81 22.00 -22.11
C LYS A 294 30.04 20.57 -22.62
N MET A 295 29.67 19.58 -21.81
CA MET A 295 29.68 18.16 -22.23
C MET A 295 28.62 17.87 -23.29
N ALA A 296 27.42 18.44 -23.17
CA ALA A 296 26.35 18.29 -24.16
C ALA A 296 26.79 18.74 -25.56
N GLU A 297 27.52 19.85 -25.67
CA GLU A 297 28.03 20.35 -26.95
C GLU A 297 28.99 19.37 -27.63
N LYS A 298 29.86 18.69 -26.86
CA LYS A 298 30.78 17.68 -27.39
C LYS A 298 30.08 16.39 -27.82
N VAL A 299 29.03 16.00 -27.09
CA VAL A 299 28.38 14.68 -27.21
C VAL A 299 27.25 14.69 -28.25
N ALA A 300 26.53 15.81 -28.40
CA ALA A 300 25.39 15.92 -29.31
C ALA A 300 25.64 15.47 -30.77
N PRO A 301 26.80 15.75 -31.40
CA PRO A 301 27.09 15.29 -32.76
C PRO A 301 27.17 13.75 -32.86
N GLN A 302 27.72 13.09 -31.83
CA GLN A 302 27.91 11.64 -31.80
C GLN A 302 26.57 10.93 -31.54
N THR A 303 25.74 11.47 -30.66
CA THR A 303 24.42 10.90 -30.38
C THR A 303 23.50 10.96 -31.62
N LYS A 304 23.57 12.02 -32.44
CA LYS A 304 22.83 12.10 -33.72
C LYS A 304 23.29 11.01 -34.72
N ARG A 305 24.59 10.72 -34.80
CA ARG A 305 25.13 9.65 -35.66
C ARG A 305 24.68 8.26 -35.18
N ILE A 306 24.71 8.02 -33.88
CA ILE A 306 24.27 6.75 -33.28
C ILE A 306 22.77 6.54 -33.49
N ALA A 307 21.94 7.58 -33.30
CA ALA A 307 20.51 7.52 -33.58
C ALA A 307 20.23 7.18 -35.05
N LYS A 308 20.91 7.85 -35.99
CA LYS A 308 20.79 7.58 -37.44
C LYS A 308 21.23 6.16 -37.82
N LYS A 309 22.25 5.61 -37.16
CA LYS A 309 22.73 4.23 -37.38
C LYS A 309 21.73 3.19 -36.87
N ARG A 310 21.07 3.44 -35.72
CA ARG A 310 20.05 2.55 -35.15
C ARG A 310 18.77 2.52 -36.00
N THR A 311 18.34 3.67 -36.52
CA THR A 311 17.18 3.71 -37.42
C THR A 311 17.45 2.99 -38.74
N HIS A 312 18.65 3.18 -39.33
CA HIS A 312 19.04 2.46 -40.54
C HIS A 312 19.08 0.94 -40.32
N ALA A 313 19.69 0.48 -39.22
CA ALA A 313 19.75 -0.95 -38.90
C ALA A 313 18.36 -1.58 -38.71
N LEU A 314 17.39 -0.87 -38.13
CA LEU A 314 16.03 -1.38 -37.99
C LEU A 314 15.30 -1.45 -39.34
N MET A 315 15.51 -0.46 -40.21
CA MET A 315 15.00 -0.47 -41.58
C MET A 315 15.58 -1.63 -42.39
N ASP A 316 16.89 -1.89 -42.29
CA ASP A 316 17.56 -3.00 -42.97
C ASP A 316 17.00 -4.37 -42.52
N ILE A 317 16.73 -4.53 -41.22
CA ILE A 317 16.14 -5.76 -40.67
C ILE A 317 14.73 -5.96 -41.22
N MET A 318 13.92 -4.89 -41.23
CA MET A 318 12.54 -4.97 -41.74
C MET A 318 12.52 -5.25 -43.25
N GLU A 319 13.43 -4.64 -44.01
CA GLU A 319 13.56 -4.88 -45.45
C GLU A 319 13.98 -6.33 -45.75
N ASN A 320 14.88 -6.90 -44.94
CA ASN A 320 15.27 -8.31 -45.06
C ASN A 320 14.12 -9.26 -44.71
N GLN A 321 13.32 -8.95 -43.68
CA GLN A 321 12.15 -9.75 -43.32
C GLN A 321 11.06 -9.72 -44.41
N ILE A 322 10.87 -8.58 -45.07
CA ILE A 322 9.96 -8.46 -46.22
C ILE A 322 10.46 -9.33 -47.37
N LYS A 323 11.75 -9.25 -47.72
CA LYS A 323 12.36 -10.06 -48.79
C LYS A 323 12.27 -11.56 -48.50
N GLU A 324 12.46 -11.97 -47.24
CA GLU A 324 12.30 -13.38 -46.84
C GLU A 324 10.84 -13.84 -46.95
N ALA A 325 9.87 -12.99 -46.57
CA ALA A 325 8.46 -13.28 -46.71
C ALA A 325 8.03 -13.40 -48.18
N GLU A 326 8.49 -12.49 -49.04
CA GLU A 326 8.26 -12.51 -50.49
C GLU A 326 8.85 -13.77 -51.12
N LYS A 327 10.08 -14.13 -50.77
CA LYS A 327 10.75 -15.35 -51.27
C LYS A 327 9.99 -16.62 -50.85
N LYS A 328 9.45 -16.63 -49.63
CA LYS A 328 8.66 -17.76 -49.12
C LYS A 328 7.30 -17.86 -49.83
N ALA A 329 6.65 -16.73 -50.09
CA ALA A 329 5.40 -16.68 -50.85
C ALA A 329 5.60 -17.14 -52.31
N MET A 330 6.68 -16.69 -52.96
CA MET A 330 7.02 -17.07 -54.33
C MET A 330 7.34 -18.57 -54.43
N LYS A 331 8.04 -19.14 -53.44
CA LYS A 331 8.30 -20.59 -53.38
C LYS A 331 7.03 -21.42 -53.15
N ALA A 332 6.07 -20.89 -52.39
CA ALA A 332 4.78 -21.55 -52.18
C ALA A 332 3.94 -21.57 -53.46
N LEU A 333 3.92 -20.48 -54.23
CA LEU A 333 3.25 -20.42 -55.55
C LEU A 333 3.86 -21.42 -56.54
N GLN A 334 5.19 -21.52 -56.56
CA GLN A 334 5.92 -22.45 -57.44
C GLN A 334 5.67 -23.92 -57.07
N ALA A 335 5.52 -24.23 -55.77
CA ALA A 335 5.13 -25.57 -55.32
C ALA A 335 3.70 -25.96 -55.73
N THR A 336 2.77 -24.99 -55.77
CA THR A 336 1.39 -25.24 -56.27
C THR A 336 1.32 -25.38 -57.80
N GLU A 337 2.21 -24.75 -58.56
CA GLU A 337 2.29 -24.93 -60.02
C GLU A 337 2.90 -26.29 -60.41
N GLU A 338 3.87 -26.80 -59.64
CA GLU A 338 4.45 -28.14 -59.88
C GLU A 338 3.45 -29.28 -59.59
N GLU A 339 2.49 -29.08 -58.68
CA GLU A 339 1.46 -30.08 -58.35
C GLU A 339 0.32 -30.15 -59.39
N SER A 340 0.27 -29.21 -60.34
CA SER A 340 -0.80 -29.12 -61.35
C SER A 340 -0.38 -29.43 -62.79
N GLN A 341 0.87 -29.87 -63.03
CA GLN A 341 1.29 -30.46 -64.31
C GLN A 341 1.16 -31.99 -64.31
N GLU A 342 -0.06 -32.50 -64.54
CA GLU A 342 -0.26 -33.88 -65.01
C GLU A 342 0.30 -34.01 -66.45
N HIS A 343 1.34 -34.81 -66.60
CA HIS A 343 1.86 -35.20 -67.92
C HIS A 343 0.94 -36.30 -68.51
N PRO A 344 0.45 -36.19 -69.76
CA PRO A 344 -0.44 -37.20 -70.33
C PRO A 344 0.26 -38.58 -70.37
N GLU A 345 -0.32 -39.59 -69.72
CA GLU A 345 0.20 -40.96 -69.70
C GLU A 345 0.25 -41.54 -71.13
N ASP A 346 1.38 -42.15 -71.51
CA ASP A 346 1.58 -42.71 -72.86
C ASP A 346 0.59 -43.84 -73.13
N TYR A 347 -0.11 -43.74 -74.26
CA TYR A 347 -1.28 -44.57 -74.59
C TYR A 347 -0.98 -46.07 -74.56
N GLU A 348 0.25 -46.45 -74.92
CA GLU A 348 0.67 -47.85 -74.93
C GLU A 348 0.77 -48.46 -73.53
N ASP A 349 1.13 -47.67 -72.52
CA ASP A 349 1.22 -48.14 -71.14
C ASP A 349 -0.15 -48.19 -70.46
N TRP A 350 -1.03 -47.22 -70.76
CA TRP A 350 -2.44 -47.30 -70.39
C TRP A 350 -3.12 -48.55 -70.99
N LYS A 351 -2.89 -48.81 -72.27
CA LYS A 351 -3.49 -49.95 -72.99
C LYS A 351 -3.01 -51.29 -72.45
N LYS A 352 -1.73 -51.45 -72.15
CA LYS A 352 -1.20 -52.68 -71.51
C LYS A 352 -1.86 -52.93 -70.16
N ARG A 353 -2.01 -51.88 -69.34
CA ARG A 353 -2.66 -51.97 -68.03
C ARG A 353 -4.10 -52.47 -68.14
N ILE A 354 -4.91 -51.85 -69.00
CA ILE A 354 -6.31 -52.23 -69.21
C ILE A 354 -6.45 -53.66 -69.78
N ILE A 355 -5.59 -54.06 -70.72
CA ILE A 355 -5.65 -55.41 -71.31
C ILE A 355 -5.23 -56.49 -70.30
N SER A 356 -4.24 -56.19 -69.44
CA SER A 356 -3.80 -57.11 -68.37
C SER A 356 -4.84 -57.29 -67.27
N GLU A 357 -5.72 -56.32 -67.08
CA GLU A 357 -6.80 -56.35 -66.07
C GLU A 357 -8.04 -57.11 -66.58
N SER A 358 -8.05 -57.51 -67.86
CA SER A 358 -9.20 -58.12 -68.55
C SER A 358 -8.98 -59.58 -68.99
N THR A 359 -7.90 -60.24 -68.55
CA THR A 359 -7.67 -61.69 -68.74
C THR A 359 -7.38 -62.32 -67.38
#